data_AF-A0A3C0QLN0-F1
#
_entry.id   AF-A0A3C0QLN0-F1
#
_cell.length_a   1.000
_cell.length_b   1.000
_cell.length_c   1.000
_cell.angle_alpha   90.00
_cell.angle_beta   90.00
_cell.angle_gamma   90.00
#
_symmetry.space_group_name_H-M   'P 1'
#
loop_
_entity.id
_entity.type
_entity.pdbx_description
1 polymer ?
#
loop_
_entity_poly.entity_id
_entity_poly.type
_entity_poly.pdbx_seq_one_letter_code
_entity_poly.pdbx_strand_id
1 'polypeptide(L)'
;MGFFDQFKKNTDKSEKAVSTPAQPETATADKPENLLIEPTLDRKELLAMVAEKCAGGEMQNDSLWYPEYRLRLKLEFGQMAHGNNMYNVQLLFIVQHPWFDEEMVESCAGVGKTPDEAMKRGTENFCAVVFTFLLAAFKCDCDNWLTADIMGRKCNFRIPCTRANMHMGDGESVDLWELIKDEIPHYLGTKRCYWVKLFSSSLSGIPNCEARINGIVYPDLTEILEKDVISRNHAISGFSSDKTFILLIQKEETYQPCPFTKQEVGELTFRAIRLYQNVDNEESRSKTDAMVRELAPNDSVAMEVISFLPEIFAHMVVQFRDNDTLIPVVNRGKPEIELKKSQVRSYGYIEDAVEQYLRKQRPSKEEINQILAMSAKFHAISEAIQNGAKIENLRLSQLVYFVNEKYIPW
;
A
#
# COMPACT_ATOMS: atom_id res chain seq x y z
N MET A 1 30.20 -6.11 -22.30
CA MET A 1 29.25 -5.01 -21.98
C MET A 1 28.44 -5.49 -20.81
N GLY A 2 28.46 -4.77 -19.69
CA GLY A 2 27.69 -5.18 -18.50
C GLY A 2 26.19 -5.03 -18.76
N PHE A 3 25.37 -5.77 -18.02
CA PHE A 3 23.91 -5.68 -18.07
C PHE A 3 23.42 -4.21 -18.01
N PHE A 4 24.04 -3.38 -17.17
CA PHE A 4 23.75 -1.95 -17.06
C PHE A 4 24.10 -1.11 -18.30
N ASP A 5 25.10 -1.53 -19.10
CA ASP A 5 25.46 -0.85 -20.35
C ASP A 5 24.43 -1.14 -21.46
N GLN A 6 23.86 -2.35 -21.46
CA GLN A 6 22.73 -2.70 -22.33
C GLN A 6 21.43 -2.06 -21.84
N PHE A 7 21.21 -1.98 -20.53
CA PHE A 7 20.05 -1.31 -19.92
C PHE A 7 19.99 0.16 -20.33
N LYS A 8 21.10 0.92 -20.20
CA LYS A 8 21.18 2.32 -20.65
C LYS A 8 20.95 2.49 -22.15
N LYS A 9 21.47 1.58 -22.98
CA LYS A 9 21.26 1.63 -24.43
C LYS A 9 19.83 1.34 -24.86
N ASN A 10 19.10 0.54 -24.08
CA ASN A 10 17.70 0.25 -24.35
C ASN A 10 16.78 1.36 -23.82
N THR A 11 17.09 1.99 -22.69
CA THR A 11 16.38 3.19 -22.21
C THR A 11 16.57 4.40 -23.13
N ASP A 12 17.79 4.64 -23.62
CA ASP A 12 18.07 5.75 -24.57
C ASP A 12 17.40 5.55 -25.95
N LYS A 13 17.07 4.31 -26.32
CA LYS A 13 16.34 3.98 -27.55
C LYS A 13 14.83 3.99 -27.36
N SER A 14 14.32 3.67 -26.16
CA SER A 14 12.89 3.76 -25.85
C SER A 14 12.44 5.21 -25.61
N GLU A 15 13.30 6.08 -25.07
CA GLU A 15 13.01 7.52 -24.94
C GLU A 15 12.80 8.23 -26.29
N LYS A 16 13.36 7.68 -27.39
CA LYS A 16 13.15 8.21 -28.75
C LYS A 16 11.92 7.63 -29.47
N ALA A 17 11.20 6.69 -28.87
CA ALA A 17 10.08 5.98 -29.51
C ALA A 17 8.75 6.05 -28.75
N VAL A 18 8.68 6.82 -27.65
CA VAL A 18 7.41 7.19 -27.00
C VAL A 18 7.20 8.68 -27.22
N SER A 19 6.85 9.04 -28.46
CA SER A 19 6.13 10.29 -28.69
C SER A 19 4.75 10.12 -28.09
N THR A 20 4.45 10.94 -27.08
CA THR A 20 3.11 11.24 -26.58
C THR A 20 2.11 11.26 -27.75
N PRO A 21 0.95 10.60 -27.67
CA PRO A 21 -0.12 10.86 -28.62
C PRO A 21 -0.39 12.36 -28.59
N ALA A 22 -0.29 13.00 -29.75
CA ALA A 22 -0.60 14.41 -29.90
C ALA A 22 -1.97 14.69 -29.29
N GLN A 23 -2.01 15.57 -28.29
CA GLN A 23 -3.26 16.19 -27.88
C GLN A 23 -3.89 16.82 -29.12
N PRO A 24 -5.20 16.67 -29.36
CA PRO A 24 -5.85 17.50 -30.37
C PRO A 24 -5.61 18.96 -29.99
N GLU A 25 -5.06 19.74 -30.92
CA GLU A 25 -4.87 21.19 -30.79
C GLU A 25 -6.23 21.86 -30.54
N THR A 26 -6.58 22.00 -29.27
CA THR A 26 -7.59 22.94 -28.81
C THR A 26 -6.86 24.12 -28.19
N ALA A 27 -7.18 25.31 -28.72
CA ALA A 27 -6.71 26.63 -28.34
C ALA A 27 -6.12 26.75 -26.92
N THR A 28 -4.94 27.34 -26.84
CA THR A 28 -4.23 27.77 -25.63
C THR A 28 -5.17 28.48 -24.65
N ALA A 29 -5.62 27.75 -23.63
CA ALA A 29 -6.05 28.31 -22.36
C ALA A 29 -4.88 28.12 -21.38
N ASP A 30 -4.38 29.22 -20.84
CA ASP A 30 -3.32 29.24 -19.83
C ASP A 30 -3.60 28.20 -18.74
N LYS A 31 -2.65 27.29 -18.49
CA LYS A 31 -2.67 26.48 -17.26
C LYS A 31 -2.50 27.46 -16.10
N PRO A 32 -3.46 27.58 -15.16
CA PRO A 32 -3.28 28.45 -14.02
C PRO A 32 -2.11 27.93 -13.19
N GLU A 33 -1.10 28.78 -12.96
CA GLU A 33 -0.04 28.52 -11.99
C GLU A 33 -0.68 28.42 -10.60
N ASN A 34 -0.76 27.20 -10.06
CA ASN A 34 -1.18 26.99 -8.68
C ASN A 34 -0.08 27.56 -7.77
N LEU A 35 -0.39 28.65 -7.06
CA LEU A 35 0.49 29.21 -6.04
C LEU A 35 0.41 28.33 -4.79
N LEU A 36 1.56 27.82 -4.32
CA LEU A 36 1.67 27.16 -3.02
C LEU A 36 1.52 28.20 -1.91
N ILE A 37 0.70 27.90 -0.90
CA ILE A 37 0.36 28.81 0.19
C ILE A 37 0.58 28.10 1.52
N GLU A 38 0.99 28.87 2.53
CA GLU A 38 1.15 28.35 3.89
C GLU A 38 -0.22 28.22 4.60
N PRO A 39 -0.43 27.16 5.40
CA PRO A 39 -1.62 27.01 6.22
C PRO A 39 -1.81 28.19 7.18
N THR A 40 -3.04 28.66 7.35
CA THR A 40 -3.39 29.82 8.18
C THR A 40 -3.86 29.44 9.58
N LEU A 41 -4.53 28.29 9.73
CA LEU A 41 -4.91 27.72 11.02
C LEU A 41 -3.83 26.75 11.49
N ASP A 42 -3.57 26.71 12.79
CA ASP A 42 -2.64 25.73 13.34
C ASP A 42 -3.29 24.34 13.51
N ARG A 43 -2.47 23.33 13.78
CA ARG A 43 -2.93 21.94 13.93
C ARG A 43 -3.85 21.78 15.14
N LYS A 44 -3.61 22.53 16.21
CA LYS A 44 -4.35 22.45 17.47
C LYS A 44 -5.76 23.02 17.31
N GLU A 45 -5.91 24.10 16.54
CA GLU A 45 -7.21 24.67 16.17
C GLU A 45 -8.05 23.66 15.39
N LEU A 46 -7.47 22.99 14.39
CA LEU A 46 -8.18 21.96 13.62
C LEU A 46 -8.49 20.71 14.45
N LEU A 47 -7.57 20.25 15.29
CA LEU A 47 -7.84 19.13 16.21
C LEU A 47 -8.90 19.49 17.26
N ALA A 48 -8.97 20.74 17.71
CA ALA A 48 -10.03 21.20 18.59
C ALA A 48 -11.40 21.17 17.88
N MET A 49 -11.44 21.52 16.60
CA MET A 49 -12.64 21.38 15.77
C MET A 49 -13.09 19.91 15.66
N VAL A 50 -12.15 18.97 15.51
CA VAL A 50 -12.46 17.53 15.57
C VAL A 50 -13.05 17.16 16.93
N ALA A 51 -12.45 17.61 18.03
CA ALA A 51 -12.95 17.31 19.38
C ALA A 51 -14.37 17.84 19.63
N GLU A 52 -14.71 19.01 19.08
CA GLU A 52 -16.04 19.61 19.15
C GLU A 52 -17.07 18.81 18.35
N LYS A 53 -16.75 18.44 17.11
CA LYS A 53 -17.66 17.69 16.21
C LYS A 53 -17.77 16.22 16.58
N CYS A 54 -16.68 15.65 17.09
CA CYS A 54 -16.55 14.25 17.47
C CYS A 54 -16.27 14.18 18.97
N ALA A 55 -17.35 14.27 19.76
CA ALA A 55 -17.29 14.32 21.21
C ALA A 55 -16.52 13.14 21.84
N GLY A 56 -15.95 13.37 23.03
CA GLY A 56 -15.18 12.38 23.78
C GLY A 56 -13.67 12.41 23.52
N GLY A 57 -13.18 13.37 22.73
CA GLY A 57 -11.76 13.60 22.51
C GLY A 57 -11.18 14.58 23.53
N GLU A 58 -10.01 14.25 24.08
CA GLU A 58 -9.25 15.07 25.01
C GLU A 58 -7.95 15.54 24.35
N MET A 59 -7.73 16.86 24.30
CA MET A 59 -6.50 17.40 23.75
C MET A 59 -5.31 17.04 24.66
N GLN A 60 -4.29 16.39 24.11
CA GLN A 60 -3.04 16.02 24.79
C GLN A 60 -1.85 16.44 23.92
N ASN A 61 -1.15 17.49 24.33
CA ASN A 61 -0.08 18.13 23.55
C ASN A 61 -0.57 18.44 22.12
N ASP A 62 0.08 17.91 21.10
CA ASP A 62 -0.24 18.10 19.67
C ASP A 62 -1.08 16.94 19.10
N SER A 63 -1.90 16.29 19.93
CA SER A 63 -2.74 15.17 19.54
C SER A 63 -4.07 15.15 20.28
N LEU A 64 -5.07 14.52 19.69
CA LEU A 64 -6.37 14.28 20.31
C LEU A 64 -6.46 12.83 20.77
N TRP A 65 -6.80 12.59 22.04
CA TRP A 65 -6.92 11.27 22.64
C TRP A 65 -8.38 10.92 22.90
N TYR A 66 -8.84 9.78 22.40
CA TYR A 66 -10.17 9.23 22.64
C TYR A 66 -10.05 8.01 23.56
N PRO A 67 -10.24 8.16 24.88
CA PRO A 67 -10.02 7.09 25.85
C PRO A 67 -10.96 5.89 25.63
N GLU A 68 -12.22 6.14 25.27
CA GLU A 68 -13.23 5.09 25.03
C GLU A 68 -12.77 4.09 23.96
N TYR A 69 -12.15 4.58 22.89
CA TYR A 69 -11.69 3.76 21.76
C TYR A 69 -10.19 3.51 21.78
N ARG A 70 -9.48 3.94 22.82
CA ARG A 70 -8.00 3.91 22.91
C ARG A 70 -7.31 4.46 21.65
N LEU A 71 -7.87 5.52 21.06
CA LEU A 71 -7.46 6.05 19.77
C LEU A 71 -6.75 7.39 19.94
N ARG A 72 -5.60 7.56 19.31
CA ARG A 72 -4.88 8.84 19.23
C ARG A 72 -4.92 9.38 17.80
N LEU A 73 -5.28 10.64 17.65
CA LEU A 73 -5.33 11.35 16.39
C LEU A 73 -4.27 12.45 16.37
N LYS A 74 -3.50 12.50 15.30
CA LYS A 74 -2.59 13.61 14.97
C LYS A 74 -2.96 14.18 13.60
N LEU A 75 -2.47 15.37 13.33
CA LEU A 75 -2.69 16.07 12.08
C LEU A 75 -1.38 16.65 11.55
N GLU A 76 -1.10 16.39 10.29
CA GLU A 76 -0.02 17.02 9.53
C GLU A 76 -0.59 17.77 8.33
N PHE A 77 0.10 18.83 7.91
CA PHE A 77 -0.27 19.57 6.71
C PHE A 77 0.36 18.91 5.47
N GLY A 78 -0.46 18.63 4.47
CA GLY A 78 0.00 18.31 3.11
C GLY A 78 0.20 19.60 2.31
N GLN A 79 -0.09 19.54 1.02
CA GLN A 79 -0.04 20.73 0.16
C GLN A 79 -1.28 21.61 0.32
N MET A 80 -1.06 22.92 0.22
CA MET A 80 -2.11 23.91 0.04
C MET A 80 -1.79 24.76 -1.20
N ALA A 81 -2.82 24.92 -2.04
CA ALA A 81 -2.69 25.60 -3.31
C ALA A 81 -3.88 26.52 -3.55
N HIS A 82 -3.65 27.62 -4.27
CA HIS A 82 -4.72 28.49 -4.77
C HIS A 82 -4.73 28.49 -6.29
N GLY A 83 -5.92 28.27 -6.86
CA GLY A 83 -6.17 28.25 -8.28
C GLY A 83 -7.65 28.38 -8.58
N ASN A 84 -8.01 28.98 -9.72
CA ASN A 84 -9.41 29.18 -10.14
C ASN A 84 -10.29 29.87 -9.07
N ASN A 85 -9.74 30.86 -8.35
CA ASN A 85 -10.39 31.59 -7.25
C ASN A 85 -10.83 30.70 -6.06
N MET A 86 -10.20 29.53 -5.91
CA MET A 86 -10.46 28.60 -4.83
C MET A 86 -9.15 28.15 -4.18
N TYR A 87 -9.19 27.94 -2.87
CA TYR A 87 -8.13 27.33 -2.09
C TYR A 87 -8.40 25.84 -1.96
N ASN A 88 -7.38 25.03 -2.22
CA ASN A 88 -7.40 23.60 -2.03
C ASN A 88 -6.34 23.24 -0.98
N VAL A 89 -6.70 22.41 -0.02
CA VAL A 89 -5.77 21.92 1.01
C VAL A 89 -5.87 20.42 1.15
N GLN A 90 -4.72 19.80 1.41
CA GLN A 90 -4.62 18.41 1.81
C GLN A 90 -4.23 18.35 3.29
N LEU A 91 -5.08 17.74 4.10
CA LEU A 91 -4.83 17.48 5.52
C LEU A 91 -4.56 15.99 5.72
N LEU A 92 -3.45 15.66 6.39
CA LEU A 92 -3.06 14.28 6.67
C LEU A 92 -3.40 13.94 8.11
N PHE A 93 -4.47 13.18 8.30
CA PHE A 93 -4.87 12.68 9.61
C PHE A 93 -4.18 11.35 9.88
N ILE A 94 -3.47 11.27 11.00
CA ILE A 94 -2.70 10.10 11.43
C ILE A 94 -3.40 9.51 12.65
N VAL A 95 -3.93 8.31 12.51
CA VAL A 95 -4.67 7.59 13.54
C VAL A 95 -3.81 6.45 14.08
N GLN A 96 -3.60 6.46 15.38
CA GLN A 96 -2.87 5.44 16.12
C GLN A 96 -3.85 4.67 17.00
N HIS A 97 -3.76 3.34 16.96
CA HIS A 97 -4.54 2.45 17.80
C HIS A 97 -3.71 1.21 18.16
N PRO A 98 -3.82 0.62 19.36
CA PRO A 98 -3.07 -0.57 19.76
C PRO A 98 -3.27 -1.82 18.89
N TRP A 99 -4.34 -1.86 18.09
CA TRP A 99 -4.60 -2.95 17.14
C TRP A 99 -4.03 -2.71 15.75
N PHE A 100 -3.52 -1.50 15.45
CA PHE A 100 -2.92 -1.24 14.16
C PHE A 100 -1.44 -1.57 14.22
N ASP A 101 -0.96 -2.38 13.28
CA ASP A 101 0.47 -2.65 13.14
C ASP A 101 1.26 -1.41 12.71
N GLU A 102 0.58 -0.51 11.99
CA GLU A 102 1.11 0.74 11.46
C GLU A 102 0.06 1.83 11.61
N GLU A 103 0.50 3.09 11.67
CA GLU A 103 -0.43 4.21 11.78
C GLU A 103 -1.31 4.29 10.53
N MET A 104 -2.61 4.48 10.72
CA MET A 104 -3.49 4.74 9.59
C MET A 104 -3.35 6.21 9.22
N VAL A 105 -2.91 6.47 7.99
CA VAL A 105 -2.78 7.84 7.45
C VAL A 105 -3.85 8.04 6.39
N GLU A 106 -4.73 9.01 6.59
CA GLU A 106 -5.77 9.36 5.61
C GLU A 106 -5.66 10.83 5.20
N SER A 107 -5.67 11.03 3.89
CA SER A 107 -5.60 12.35 3.27
C SER A 107 -7.01 12.89 3.03
N CYS A 108 -7.37 13.96 3.74
CA CYS A 108 -8.64 14.65 3.56
C CYS A 108 -8.43 15.96 2.80
N ALA A 109 -9.08 16.08 1.64
CA ALA A 109 -9.06 17.29 0.85
C ALA A 109 -10.14 18.27 1.33
N GLY A 110 -9.82 19.56 1.29
CA GLY A 110 -10.76 20.64 1.55
C GLY A 110 -10.66 21.73 0.48
N VAL A 111 -11.80 22.29 0.09
CA VAL A 111 -11.90 23.30 -0.97
C VAL A 111 -12.76 24.46 -0.50
N GLY A 112 -12.21 25.68 -0.47
CA GLY A 112 -12.89 26.86 0.06
C GLY A 112 -12.52 28.16 -0.66
N LYS A 113 -13.27 29.24 -0.42
CA LYS A 113 -12.98 30.57 -0.98
C LYS A 113 -11.89 31.29 -0.20
N THR A 114 -11.59 30.84 1.01
CA THR A 114 -10.47 31.30 1.84
C THR A 114 -9.63 30.12 2.32
N PRO A 115 -8.39 30.36 2.76
CA PRO A 115 -7.56 29.33 3.38
C PRO A 115 -8.25 28.58 4.53
N ASP A 116 -8.78 29.33 5.49
CA ASP A 116 -9.48 28.79 6.66
C ASP A 116 -10.69 27.95 6.27
N GLU A 117 -11.47 28.39 5.27
CA GLU A 117 -12.63 27.64 4.79
C GLU A 117 -12.21 26.29 4.19
N ALA A 118 -11.14 26.28 3.39
CA ALA A 118 -10.61 25.04 2.84
C ALA A 118 -10.15 24.08 3.95
N MET A 119 -9.42 24.57 4.95
CA MET A 119 -8.93 23.78 6.09
C MET A 119 -10.06 23.24 6.97
N LYS A 120 -11.07 24.06 7.26
CA LYS A 120 -12.27 23.64 8.01
C LYS A 120 -13.02 22.55 7.25
N ARG A 121 -13.24 22.71 5.94
CA ARG A 121 -13.91 21.69 5.11
C ARG A 121 -13.13 20.38 5.04
N GLY A 122 -11.79 20.44 4.94
CA GLY A 122 -10.95 19.24 5.00
C GLY A 122 -11.10 18.49 6.33
N THR A 123 -11.20 19.24 7.44
CA THR A 123 -11.43 18.68 8.77
C THR A 123 -12.84 18.11 8.93
N GLU A 124 -13.83 18.78 8.36
CA GLU A 124 -15.22 18.29 8.31
C GLU A 124 -15.34 16.98 7.54
N ASN A 125 -14.64 16.87 6.41
CA ASN A 125 -14.59 15.63 5.62
C ASN A 125 -14.00 14.47 6.42
N PHE A 126 -12.94 14.71 7.20
CA PHE A 126 -12.39 13.71 8.11
C PHE A 126 -13.43 13.26 9.15
N CYS A 127 -14.08 14.21 9.83
CA CYS A 127 -15.07 13.91 10.86
C CYS A 127 -16.25 13.10 10.28
N ALA A 128 -16.76 13.52 9.13
CA ALA A 128 -17.95 12.92 8.52
C ALA A 128 -17.71 11.49 8.02
N VAL A 129 -16.51 11.21 7.46
CA VAL A 129 -16.24 9.94 6.79
C VAL A 129 -15.29 9.07 7.58
N VAL A 130 -14.08 9.58 7.84
CA VAL A 130 -12.97 8.81 8.40
C VAL A 130 -13.24 8.45 9.86
N PHE A 131 -13.60 9.46 10.67
CA PHE A 131 -13.89 9.22 12.08
C PHE A 131 -15.14 8.36 12.26
N THR A 132 -16.20 8.63 11.48
CA THR A 132 -17.43 7.83 11.50
C THR A 132 -17.19 6.34 11.24
N PHE A 133 -16.36 5.96 10.26
CA PHE A 133 -16.12 4.53 10.00
C PHE A 133 -15.33 3.85 11.12
N LEU A 134 -14.37 4.56 11.73
CA LEU A 134 -13.61 4.03 12.86
C LEU A 134 -14.56 3.69 14.02
N LEU A 135 -15.45 4.63 14.35
CA LEU A 135 -16.46 4.41 15.40
C LEU A 135 -17.41 3.27 15.04
N ALA A 136 -17.88 3.19 13.80
CA ALA A 136 -18.76 2.11 13.36
C ALA A 136 -18.13 0.73 13.55
N ALA A 137 -16.84 0.59 13.28
CA ALA A 137 -16.13 -0.67 13.46
C ALA A 137 -15.84 -1.01 14.93
N PHE A 138 -15.44 -0.03 15.74
CA PHE A 138 -15.17 -0.24 17.16
C PHE A 138 -16.45 -0.55 17.96
N LYS A 139 -17.59 0.02 17.56
CA LYS A 139 -18.88 -0.20 18.21
C LYS A 139 -19.68 -1.38 17.65
N CYS A 140 -19.30 -1.97 16.51
CA CYS A 140 -20.08 -3.08 15.98
C CYS A 140 -20.08 -4.26 16.96
N ASP A 141 -21.22 -4.93 17.06
CA ASP A 141 -21.45 -6.20 17.76
C ASP A 141 -22.07 -7.25 16.82
N CYS A 142 -22.13 -6.91 15.53
CA CYS A 142 -22.64 -7.75 14.45
C CYS A 142 -21.94 -9.08 14.28
N ASP A 143 -22.73 -10.11 13.98
CA ASP A 143 -22.25 -11.44 13.60
C ASP A 143 -22.11 -11.56 12.06
N ASN A 144 -21.40 -10.61 11.46
CA ASN A 144 -21.08 -10.63 10.03
C ASN A 144 -19.57 -10.75 9.84
N TRP A 145 -19.13 -11.85 9.22
CA TRP A 145 -17.72 -12.23 9.17
C TRP A 145 -17.27 -12.56 7.76
N LEU A 146 -16.09 -12.05 7.42
CA LEU A 146 -15.31 -12.44 6.27
C LEU A 146 -14.22 -13.42 6.74
N THR A 147 -14.00 -14.53 6.02
CA THR A 147 -12.95 -15.50 6.37
C THR A 147 -11.84 -15.47 5.33
N ALA A 148 -10.61 -15.23 5.75
CA ALA A 148 -9.42 -15.48 4.96
C ALA A 148 -8.79 -16.83 5.36
N ASP A 149 -8.35 -17.62 4.38
CA ASP A 149 -7.62 -18.86 4.59
C ASP A 149 -6.17 -18.67 4.16
N ILE A 150 -5.26 -18.83 5.12
CA ILE A 150 -3.83 -18.63 4.92
C ILE A 150 -3.14 -19.94 5.26
N MET A 151 -2.83 -20.74 4.24
CA MET A 151 -2.23 -22.08 4.40
C MET A 151 -3.00 -22.98 5.38
N GLY A 152 -4.33 -22.98 5.35
CA GLY A 152 -5.21 -23.75 6.22
C GLY A 152 -5.57 -23.06 7.54
N ARG A 153 -4.94 -21.91 7.85
CA ARG A 153 -5.28 -21.09 9.01
C ARG A 153 -6.40 -20.11 8.64
N LYS A 154 -7.56 -20.29 9.28
CA LYS A 154 -8.70 -19.39 9.13
C LYS A 154 -8.57 -18.15 10.00
N CYS A 155 -8.71 -17.00 9.38
CA CYS A 155 -8.71 -15.69 10.00
C CYS A 155 -10.07 -15.03 9.76
N ASN A 156 -10.87 -14.82 10.81
CA ASN A 156 -12.22 -14.30 10.70
C ASN A 156 -12.23 -12.81 11.01
N PHE A 157 -12.67 -11.98 10.08
CA PHE A 157 -12.70 -10.53 10.20
C PHE A 157 -14.13 -10.02 10.23
N ARG A 158 -14.45 -9.19 11.22
CA ARG A 158 -15.77 -8.59 11.34
C ARG A 158 -15.97 -7.53 10.27
N ILE A 159 -17.08 -7.62 9.56
CA ILE A 159 -17.56 -6.56 8.67
C ILE A 159 -18.52 -5.67 9.49
N PRO A 160 -18.25 -4.36 9.63
CA PRO A 160 -19.12 -3.48 10.40
C PRO A 160 -20.52 -3.34 9.78
N CYS A 161 -21.56 -3.26 10.61
CA CYS A 161 -22.96 -3.00 10.22
C CYS A 161 -23.09 -1.75 9.34
N THR A 162 -22.36 -0.70 9.73
CA THR A 162 -22.40 0.59 9.07
C THR A 162 -21.05 0.82 8.40
N ARG A 163 -21.11 1.13 7.11
CA ARG A 163 -19.96 1.51 6.29
C ARG A 163 -20.06 3.01 6.04
N ALA A 164 -18.93 3.72 6.08
CA ALA A 164 -18.95 5.13 5.74
C ALA A 164 -18.89 5.26 4.23
N ASN A 165 -20.06 5.56 3.64
CA ASN A 165 -20.23 5.76 2.22
C ASN A 165 -20.46 7.25 1.96
N MET A 166 -19.77 7.79 0.96
CA MET A 166 -19.92 9.16 0.51
C MET A 166 -20.10 9.14 -1.00
N HIS A 167 -21.21 9.71 -1.45
CA HIS A 167 -21.51 9.93 -2.86
C HIS A 167 -21.47 11.43 -3.16
N MET A 168 -20.90 11.79 -4.30
CA MET A 168 -20.91 13.17 -4.79
C MET A 168 -21.09 13.19 -6.30
N GLY A 169 -21.95 14.09 -6.77
CA GLY A 169 -22.14 14.37 -8.19
C GLY A 169 -23.40 13.73 -8.77
N ASP A 170 -23.35 13.41 -10.06
CA ASP A 170 -24.47 12.86 -10.81
C ASP A 170 -24.65 11.36 -10.58
N GLY A 171 -25.87 10.85 -10.82
CA GLY A 171 -26.18 9.43 -10.79
C GLY A 171 -26.58 8.90 -9.42
N GLU A 172 -26.76 7.58 -9.33
CA GLU A 172 -27.04 6.88 -8.08
C GLU A 172 -25.75 6.39 -7.44
N SER A 173 -25.73 6.39 -6.11
CA SER A 173 -24.60 5.86 -5.34
C SER A 173 -24.46 4.35 -5.53
N VAL A 174 -23.22 3.89 -5.70
CA VAL A 174 -22.88 2.47 -5.81
C VAL A 174 -22.28 1.94 -4.52
N ASP A 175 -22.72 0.74 -4.14
CA ASP A 175 -22.11 0.00 -3.05
C ASP A 175 -20.80 -0.65 -3.51
N LEU A 176 -19.70 0.11 -3.41
CA LEU A 176 -18.38 -0.34 -3.88
C LEU A 176 -17.88 -1.60 -3.17
N TRP A 177 -18.32 -1.84 -1.94
CA TRP A 177 -17.93 -3.03 -1.20
C TRP A 177 -18.54 -4.29 -1.81
N GLU A 178 -19.81 -4.25 -2.20
CA GLU A 178 -20.49 -5.39 -2.79
C GLU A 178 -19.82 -5.85 -4.09
N LEU A 179 -19.15 -4.94 -4.80
CA LEU A 179 -18.39 -5.25 -6.02
C LEU A 179 -17.13 -6.08 -5.75
N ILE A 180 -16.52 -5.96 -4.57
CA ILE A 180 -15.17 -6.50 -4.31
C ILE A 180 -15.07 -7.40 -3.08
N LYS A 181 -16.10 -7.48 -2.23
CA LYS A 181 -16.05 -8.13 -0.92
C LYS A 181 -15.57 -9.59 -0.98
N ASP A 182 -15.85 -10.28 -2.08
CA ASP A 182 -15.48 -11.69 -2.27
C ASP A 182 -13.99 -11.85 -2.63
N GLU A 183 -13.35 -10.80 -3.11
CA GLU A 183 -11.91 -10.77 -3.45
C GLU A 183 -11.03 -10.36 -2.28
N ILE A 184 -11.57 -9.55 -1.34
CA ILE A 184 -10.83 -9.06 -0.18
C ILE A 184 -10.11 -10.16 0.62
N PRO A 185 -10.71 -11.34 0.92
CA PRO A 185 -10.03 -12.40 1.66
C PRO A 185 -8.66 -12.79 1.13
N HIS A 186 -8.45 -12.74 -0.19
CA HIS A 186 -7.19 -13.09 -0.85
C HIS A 186 -6.04 -12.12 -0.48
N TYR A 187 -6.34 -10.95 0.07
CA TYR A 187 -5.37 -9.93 0.46
C TYR A 187 -5.21 -9.81 1.98
N LEU A 188 -5.99 -10.57 2.76
CA LEU A 188 -5.91 -10.55 4.22
C LEU A 188 -4.97 -11.64 4.73
N GLY A 189 -3.94 -11.21 5.44
CA GLY A 189 -3.01 -12.03 6.21
C GLY A 189 -3.42 -12.11 7.69
N THR A 190 -2.45 -12.18 8.61
CA THR A 190 -2.73 -12.38 10.04
C THR A 190 -2.79 -11.10 10.88
N LYS A 191 -2.85 -9.92 10.23
CA LYS A 191 -2.95 -8.65 10.97
C LYS A 191 -4.25 -8.57 11.75
N ARG A 192 -4.23 -7.87 12.90
CA ARG A 192 -5.42 -7.68 13.73
C ARG A 192 -6.48 -6.83 13.03
N CYS A 193 -6.04 -5.82 12.27
CA CYS A 193 -6.91 -4.88 11.59
C CYS A 193 -6.49 -4.66 10.14
N TYR A 194 -7.50 -4.50 9.27
CA TYR A 194 -7.33 -4.04 7.90
C TYR A 194 -8.29 -2.89 7.62
N TRP A 195 -7.78 -1.74 7.16
CA TRP A 195 -8.62 -0.65 6.68
C TRP A 195 -8.66 -0.66 5.15
N VAL A 196 -9.87 -0.80 4.61
CA VAL A 196 -10.16 -0.82 3.19
C VAL A 196 -10.75 0.53 2.80
N LYS A 197 -10.16 1.16 1.79
CA LYS A 197 -10.67 2.38 1.16
C LYS A 197 -10.95 2.09 -0.29
N LEU A 198 -12.19 2.30 -0.70
CA LEU A 198 -12.64 2.17 -2.08
C LEU A 198 -13.05 3.54 -2.58
N PHE A 199 -12.56 3.89 -3.75
CA PHE A 199 -12.89 5.11 -4.42
C PHE A 199 -13.17 4.79 -5.89
N SER A 200 -14.30 5.24 -6.37
CA SER A 200 -14.60 5.24 -7.80
C SER A 200 -15.04 6.65 -8.19
N SER A 201 -14.59 7.09 -9.36
CA SER A 201 -15.07 8.33 -9.92
C SER A 201 -15.12 8.25 -11.44
N SER A 202 -16.02 9.03 -12.02
CA SER A 202 -16.16 9.24 -13.45
C SER A 202 -16.19 10.74 -13.72
N LEU A 203 -15.35 11.19 -14.66
CA LEU A 203 -15.44 12.54 -15.22
C LEU A 203 -15.60 12.40 -16.73
N SER A 204 -16.77 12.76 -17.25
CA SER A 204 -17.10 12.61 -18.69
C SER A 204 -16.80 11.20 -19.21
N GLY A 205 -17.02 10.20 -18.35
CA GLY A 205 -16.83 8.80 -18.68
C GLY A 205 -15.42 8.24 -18.59
N ILE A 206 -14.46 9.03 -18.13
CA ILE A 206 -13.11 8.54 -17.84
C ILE A 206 -13.09 8.06 -16.40
N PRO A 207 -12.86 6.76 -16.15
CA PRO A 207 -12.79 6.23 -14.79
C PRO A 207 -11.50 6.69 -14.10
N ASN A 208 -11.62 7.02 -12.82
CA ASN A 208 -10.50 7.20 -11.92
C ASN A 208 -10.85 6.52 -10.59
N CYS A 209 -10.33 5.31 -10.41
CA CYS A 209 -10.68 4.44 -9.29
C CYS A 209 -9.46 4.05 -8.49
N GLU A 210 -9.69 3.64 -7.25
CA GLU A 210 -8.66 3.19 -6.35
C GLU A 210 -9.23 2.27 -5.28
N ALA A 211 -8.69 1.06 -5.17
CA ALA A 211 -8.89 0.18 -4.03
C ALA A 211 -7.60 0.11 -3.20
N ARG A 212 -7.69 0.54 -1.94
CA ARG A 212 -6.58 0.43 -0.97
C ARG A 212 -6.91 -0.50 0.17
N ILE A 213 -5.91 -1.29 0.58
CA ILE A 213 -5.91 -2.02 1.85
C ILE A 213 -4.68 -1.59 2.62
N ASN A 214 -4.87 -1.15 3.85
CA ASN A 214 -3.82 -0.60 4.71
C ASN A 214 -3.00 0.52 4.05
N GLY A 215 -3.64 1.34 3.24
CA GLY A 215 -3.00 2.45 2.50
C GLY A 215 -2.28 2.04 1.22
N ILE A 216 -2.13 0.75 0.92
CA ILE A 216 -1.51 0.24 -0.31
C ILE A 216 -2.57 0.10 -1.41
N VAL A 217 -2.28 0.59 -2.63
CA VAL A 217 -3.16 0.43 -3.80
C VAL A 217 -3.01 -0.97 -4.38
N TYR A 218 -4.14 -1.64 -4.65
CA TYR A 218 -4.15 -2.97 -5.26
C TYR A 218 -4.72 -2.89 -6.70
N PRO A 219 -3.87 -2.97 -7.74
CA PRO A 219 -4.30 -2.82 -9.12
C PRO A 219 -5.42 -3.78 -9.53
N ASP A 220 -5.33 -5.06 -9.14
CA ASP A 220 -6.35 -6.07 -9.46
C ASP A 220 -7.73 -5.69 -8.89
N LEU A 221 -7.78 -5.15 -7.66
CA LEU A 221 -9.03 -4.68 -7.03
C LEU A 221 -9.51 -3.37 -7.65
N THR A 222 -8.59 -2.46 -7.99
CA THR A 222 -8.90 -1.20 -8.68
C THR A 222 -9.54 -1.48 -10.05
N GLU A 223 -9.03 -2.46 -10.80
CA GLU A 223 -9.56 -2.83 -12.11
C GLU A 223 -11.03 -3.28 -12.04
N ILE A 224 -11.46 -3.92 -10.94
CA ILE A 224 -12.88 -4.29 -10.72
C ILE A 224 -13.75 -3.04 -10.65
N LEU A 225 -13.31 -2.01 -9.90
CA LEU A 225 -14.02 -0.74 -9.79
C LEU A 225 -14.05 0.02 -11.12
N GLU A 226 -12.94 0.01 -11.87
CA GLU A 226 -12.87 0.65 -13.19
C GLU A 226 -13.84 0.02 -14.18
N LYS A 227 -13.93 -1.32 -14.20
CA LYS A 227 -14.88 -2.05 -15.04
C LYS A 227 -16.33 -1.69 -14.72
N ASP A 228 -16.67 -1.54 -13.45
CA ASP A 228 -17.99 -1.07 -13.03
C ASP A 228 -18.29 0.34 -13.59
N VAL A 229 -17.38 1.30 -13.39
CA VAL A 229 -17.56 2.68 -13.89
C VAL A 229 -17.72 2.71 -15.41
N ILE A 230 -16.89 1.96 -16.14
CA ILE A 230 -16.97 1.86 -17.61
C ILE A 230 -18.32 1.28 -18.03
N SER A 231 -18.83 0.27 -17.33
CA SER A 231 -20.12 -0.36 -17.66
C SER A 231 -21.31 0.58 -17.48
N ARG A 232 -21.21 1.55 -16.55
CA ARG A 232 -22.25 2.53 -16.24
C ARG A 232 -22.09 3.86 -16.98
N ASN A 233 -21.06 3.99 -17.81
CA ASN A 233 -20.63 5.26 -18.40
C ASN A 233 -21.76 6.01 -19.15
N HIS A 234 -22.69 5.29 -19.77
CA HIS A 234 -23.84 5.90 -20.45
C HIS A 234 -24.84 6.63 -19.52
N ALA A 235 -24.75 6.44 -18.19
CA ALA A 235 -25.65 7.04 -17.21
C ALA A 235 -25.08 8.28 -16.51
N ILE A 236 -23.82 8.65 -16.74
CA ILE A 236 -23.13 9.73 -16.01
C ILE A 236 -22.68 10.81 -17.00
N SER A 237 -23.42 11.92 -17.06
CA SER A 237 -23.09 13.05 -17.95
C SER A 237 -22.03 14.00 -17.39
N GLY A 238 -21.93 14.12 -16.07
CA GLY A 238 -21.02 15.02 -15.37
C GLY A 238 -19.96 14.29 -14.55
N PHE A 239 -19.61 14.89 -13.40
CA PHE A 239 -18.76 14.26 -12.41
C PHE A 239 -19.61 13.39 -11.47
N SER A 240 -19.14 12.19 -11.18
CA SER A 240 -19.72 11.32 -10.14
C SER A 240 -18.60 10.63 -9.37
N SER A 241 -18.77 10.45 -8.07
CA SER A 241 -17.84 9.69 -7.25
C SER A 241 -18.52 9.00 -6.09
N ASP A 242 -18.06 7.79 -5.80
CA ASP A 242 -18.40 7.05 -4.59
C ASP A 242 -17.11 6.77 -3.82
N LYS A 243 -17.20 6.86 -2.49
CA LYS A 243 -16.12 6.52 -1.58
C LYS A 243 -16.65 5.70 -0.42
N THR A 244 -16.01 4.57 -0.15
CA THR A 244 -16.38 3.65 0.92
C THR A 244 -15.17 3.37 1.80
N PHE A 245 -15.35 3.46 3.13
CA PHE A 245 -14.34 3.06 4.11
C PHE A 245 -14.85 1.96 5.03
N ILE A 246 -13.99 0.98 5.29
CA ILE A 246 -14.29 -0.20 6.10
C ILE A 246 -13.09 -0.54 6.96
N LEU A 247 -13.30 -0.73 8.25
CA LEU A 247 -12.30 -1.29 9.14
C LEU A 247 -12.72 -2.72 9.52
N LEU A 248 -11.93 -3.67 9.05
CA LEU A 248 -12.04 -5.08 9.37
C LEU A 248 -11.23 -5.37 10.64
N ILE A 249 -11.85 -6.03 11.61
CA ILE A 249 -11.21 -6.38 12.90
C ILE A 249 -11.29 -7.89 13.06
N GLN A 250 -10.13 -8.53 13.25
CA GLN A 250 -10.06 -9.98 13.42
C GLN A 250 -10.68 -10.42 14.75
N LYS A 251 -11.41 -11.54 14.69
CA LYS A 251 -12.03 -12.18 15.85
C LYS A 251 -10.97 -12.74 16.79
N GLU A 252 -11.17 -12.59 18.10
CA GLU A 252 -10.21 -12.99 19.12
C GLU A 252 -9.83 -14.48 19.03
N GLU A 253 -10.80 -15.35 18.78
CA GLU A 253 -10.59 -16.81 18.71
C GLU A 253 -9.73 -17.24 17.50
N THR A 254 -9.61 -16.39 16.48
CA THR A 254 -8.76 -16.63 15.30
C THR A 254 -7.49 -15.78 15.29
N TYR A 255 -7.36 -14.85 16.22
CA TYR A 255 -6.23 -13.95 16.31
C TYR A 255 -5.07 -14.53 17.10
N GLN A 256 -3.89 -14.40 16.50
CA GLN A 256 -2.63 -14.72 17.15
C GLN A 256 -1.71 -13.51 16.99
N PRO A 257 -1.21 -12.93 18.09
CA PRO A 257 -0.23 -11.85 18.02
C PRO A 257 1.01 -12.27 17.22
N CYS A 258 1.50 -11.35 16.40
CA CYS A 258 2.73 -11.54 15.63
C CYS A 258 3.94 -11.63 16.57
N PRO A 259 4.84 -12.63 16.40
CA PRO A 259 5.98 -12.83 17.30
C PRO A 259 7.18 -11.93 16.98
N PHE A 260 7.02 -10.95 16.09
CA PHE A 260 8.06 -10.01 15.68
C PHE A 260 7.45 -8.66 15.31
N THR A 261 8.31 -7.65 15.26
CA THR A 261 7.99 -6.27 14.92
C THR A 261 8.57 -5.87 13.56
N LYS A 262 8.03 -4.80 12.96
CA LYS A 262 8.60 -4.17 11.76
C LYS A 262 10.07 -3.79 11.95
N GLN A 263 10.44 -3.30 13.13
CA GLN A 263 11.80 -2.88 13.43
C GLN A 263 12.76 -4.07 13.40
N GLU A 264 12.41 -5.20 14.02
CA GLU A 264 13.26 -6.40 14.03
C GLU A 264 13.48 -6.96 12.61
N VAL A 265 12.42 -7.03 11.80
CA VAL A 265 12.54 -7.45 10.40
C VAL A 265 13.43 -6.48 9.62
N GLY A 266 13.21 -5.17 9.77
CA GLY A 266 14.02 -4.16 9.10
C GLY A 266 15.49 -4.24 9.48
N GLU A 267 15.81 -4.35 10.78
CA GLU A 267 17.18 -4.50 11.26
C GLU A 267 17.85 -5.77 10.72
N LEU A 268 17.11 -6.89 10.69
CA LEU A 268 17.59 -8.13 10.09
C LEU A 268 17.85 -7.96 8.59
N THR A 269 16.95 -7.33 7.84
CA THR A 269 17.12 -7.06 6.41
C THR A 269 18.36 -6.21 6.15
N PHE A 270 18.57 -5.13 6.93
CA PHE A 270 19.78 -4.30 6.83
C PHE A 270 21.06 -5.09 7.09
N ARG A 271 21.07 -5.99 8.08
CA ARG A 271 22.21 -6.87 8.36
C ARG A 271 22.42 -7.88 7.24
N ALA A 272 21.35 -8.50 6.76
CA ALA A 272 21.40 -9.47 5.66
C ALA A 272 22.00 -8.84 4.40
N ILE A 273 21.57 -7.64 4.01
CA ILE A 273 22.15 -6.88 2.88
C ILE A 273 23.68 -6.80 3.02
N ARG A 274 24.20 -6.42 4.19
CA ARG A 274 25.64 -6.30 4.44
C ARG A 274 26.38 -7.64 4.40
N LEU A 275 25.76 -8.71 4.89
CA LEU A 275 26.34 -10.04 4.82
C LEU A 275 26.44 -10.50 3.36
N TYR A 276 25.36 -10.32 2.60
CA TYR A 276 25.27 -10.74 1.20
C TYR A 276 26.21 -9.98 0.25
N GLN A 277 26.68 -8.78 0.61
CA GLN A 277 27.72 -8.07 -0.16
C GLN A 277 29.05 -8.84 -0.24
N ASN A 278 29.28 -9.79 0.68
CA ASN A 278 30.52 -10.57 0.75
C ASN A 278 30.35 -12.00 0.22
N VAL A 279 29.21 -12.33 -0.40
CA VAL A 279 28.97 -13.65 -0.98
C VAL A 279 29.57 -13.71 -2.37
N ASP A 280 30.42 -14.71 -2.59
CA ASP A 280 31.17 -14.93 -3.83
C ASP A 280 30.94 -16.32 -4.44
N ASN A 281 30.39 -17.27 -3.66
CA ASN A 281 30.14 -18.63 -4.08
C ASN A 281 29.03 -19.29 -3.22
N GLU A 282 28.69 -20.54 -3.54
CA GLU A 282 27.62 -21.28 -2.86
C GLU A 282 27.95 -21.62 -1.39
N GLU A 283 29.22 -21.81 -1.04
CA GLU A 283 29.65 -22.08 0.33
C GLU A 283 29.50 -20.83 1.21
N SER A 284 29.97 -19.66 0.74
CA SER A 284 29.81 -18.39 1.44
C SER A 284 28.34 -17.97 1.52
N ARG A 285 27.53 -18.28 0.50
CA ARG A 285 26.07 -18.13 0.54
C ARG A 285 25.45 -18.98 1.65
N SER A 286 25.77 -20.27 1.71
CA SER A 286 25.22 -21.19 2.73
C SER A 286 25.56 -20.75 4.15
N LYS A 287 26.80 -20.26 4.37
CA LYS A 287 27.21 -19.67 5.65
C LYS A 287 26.45 -18.40 5.97
N THR A 288 26.25 -17.52 4.98
CA THR A 288 25.49 -16.29 5.14
C THR A 288 24.03 -16.57 5.49
N ASP A 289 23.39 -17.52 4.80
CA ASP A 289 22.02 -17.94 5.08
C ASP A 289 21.89 -18.49 6.52
N ALA A 290 22.88 -19.24 7.00
CA ALA A 290 22.92 -19.71 8.39
C ALA A 290 23.02 -18.53 9.39
N MET A 291 23.88 -17.55 9.13
CA MET A 291 23.98 -16.34 9.97
C MET A 291 22.68 -15.53 9.99
N VAL A 292 21.98 -15.41 8.84
CA VAL A 292 20.68 -14.74 8.79
C VAL A 292 19.64 -15.49 9.64
N ARG A 293 19.65 -16.83 9.62
CA ARG A 293 18.76 -17.65 10.47
C ARG A 293 19.04 -17.47 11.96
N GLU A 294 20.31 -17.42 12.36
CA GLU A 294 20.70 -17.19 13.76
C GLU A 294 20.30 -15.81 14.30
N LEU A 295 20.27 -14.80 13.42
CA LEU A 295 19.91 -13.43 13.77
C LEU A 295 18.41 -13.16 13.74
N ALA A 296 17.62 -14.03 13.11
CA ALA A 296 16.22 -13.80 12.88
C ALA A 296 15.38 -13.99 14.16
N PRO A 297 14.29 -13.23 14.33
CA PRO A 297 13.39 -13.39 15.48
C PRO A 297 12.66 -14.75 15.45
N ASN A 298 12.51 -15.36 14.28
CA ASN A 298 12.01 -16.72 14.10
C ASN A 298 12.38 -17.28 12.72
N ASP A 299 12.17 -18.58 12.54
CA ASP A 299 12.48 -19.30 11.30
C ASP A 299 11.71 -18.81 10.08
N SER A 300 10.46 -18.36 10.24
CA SER A 300 9.64 -17.88 9.12
C SER A 300 10.21 -16.59 8.54
N VAL A 301 10.54 -15.62 9.41
CA VAL A 301 11.20 -14.37 9.01
C VAL A 301 12.57 -14.65 8.38
N ALA A 302 13.34 -15.60 8.90
CA ALA A 302 14.62 -15.97 8.29
C ALA A 302 14.44 -16.46 6.84
N MET A 303 13.51 -17.41 6.63
CA MET A 303 13.22 -17.95 5.29
C MET A 303 12.74 -16.85 4.34
N GLU A 304 11.89 -15.95 4.82
CA GLU A 304 11.36 -14.82 4.05
C GLU A 304 12.45 -13.81 3.68
N VAL A 305 13.31 -13.40 4.62
CA VAL A 305 14.43 -12.49 4.31
C VAL A 305 15.39 -13.11 3.30
N ILE A 306 15.80 -14.36 3.51
CA ILE A 306 16.72 -15.07 2.60
C ILE A 306 16.11 -15.16 1.19
N SER A 307 14.81 -15.44 1.09
CA SER A 307 14.15 -15.67 -0.21
C SER A 307 13.76 -14.38 -0.91
N PHE A 308 13.26 -13.39 -0.18
CA PHE A 308 12.65 -12.21 -0.78
C PHE A 308 13.65 -11.07 -0.95
N LEU A 309 14.68 -10.97 -0.11
CA LEU A 309 15.62 -9.84 -0.16
C LEU A 309 16.26 -9.68 -1.56
N PRO A 310 16.85 -10.72 -2.19
CA PRO A 310 17.44 -10.53 -3.51
C PRO A 310 16.41 -10.12 -4.56
N GLU A 311 15.19 -10.67 -4.49
CA GLU A 311 14.13 -10.45 -5.47
C GLU A 311 13.52 -9.04 -5.36
N ILE A 312 13.27 -8.58 -4.14
CA ILE A 312 12.83 -7.21 -3.85
C ILE A 312 13.90 -6.22 -4.28
N PHE A 313 15.17 -6.50 -3.98
CA PHE A 313 16.29 -5.65 -4.37
C PHE A 313 16.39 -5.53 -5.89
N ALA A 314 16.23 -6.65 -6.61
CA ALA A 314 16.17 -6.66 -8.07
C ALA A 314 15.00 -5.86 -8.62
N HIS A 315 13.80 -6.03 -8.06
CA HIS A 315 12.62 -5.26 -8.46
C HIS A 315 12.86 -3.74 -8.28
N MET A 316 13.42 -3.30 -7.16
CA MET A 316 13.65 -1.86 -6.91
C MET A 316 14.72 -1.24 -7.82
N VAL A 317 15.75 -2.00 -8.18
CA VAL A 317 16.86 -1.51 -9.03
C VAL A 317 16.49 -1.55 -10.51
N VAL A 318 15.77 -2.58 -10.96
CA VAL A 318 15.50 -2.84 -12.38
C VAL A 318 14.11 -2.35 -12.80
N GLN A 319 13.16 -2.23 -11.87
CA GLN A 319 11.80 -1.70 -12.06
C GLN A 319 10.98 -2.42 -13.13
N PHE A 320 11.10 -3.74 -13.18
CA PHE A 320 10.27 -4.58 -14.05
C PHE A 320 8.84 -4.75 -13.51
N ARG A 321 7.91 -5.15 -14.38
CA ARG A 321 6.54 -5.49 -13.95
C ARG A 321 6.53 -6.83 -13.22
N ASP A 322 6.12 -6.78 -11.97
CA ASP A 322 6.00 -7.95 -11.10
C ASP A 322 4.53 -8.30 -10.83
N ASN A 323 4.25 -9.55 -10.48
CA ASN A 323 2.96 -9.95 -9.95
C ASN A 323 2.96 -9.93 -8.41
N ASP A 324 1.78 -10.11 -7.81
CA ASP A 324 1.61 -10.14 -6.34
C ASP A 324 1.56 -11.58 -5.79
N THR A 325 1.92 -12.60 -6.59
CA THR A 325 1.74 -14.01 -6.22
C THR A 325 3.02 -14.63 -5.69
N LEU A 326 2.91 -15.28 -4.53
CA LEU A 326 3.95 -16.03 -3.83
C LEU A 326 3.55 -17.50 -3.70
N ILE A 327 4.48 -18.42 -3.97
CA ILE A 327 4.26 -19.87 -3.85
C ILE A 327 5.25 -20.45 -2.82
N PRO A 328 4.84 -20.63 -1.54
CA PRO A 328 5.61 -21.38 -0.58
C PRO A 328 5.64 -22.88 -0.92
N VAL A 329 6.83 -23.44 -1.10
CA VAL A 329 7.04 -24.86 -1.35
C VAL A 329 7.56 -25.53 -0.07
N VAL A 330 6.67 -26.26 0.61
CA VAL A 330 6.99 -27.03 1.82
C VAL A 330 7.69 -28.35 1.47
N ASN A 331 7.11 -29.14 0.57
CA ASN A 331 7.64 -30.41 0.07
C ASN A 331 7.29 -30.54 -1.42
N ARG A 332 8.20 -31.08 -2.23
CA ARG A 332 7.94 -31.33 -3.66
C ARG A 332 6.78 -32.34 -3.80
N GLY A 333 5.70 -31.95 -4.50
CA GLY A 333 4.56 -32.82 -4.81
C GLY A 333 3.28 -32.60 -3.99
N LYS A 334 3.25 -31.63 -3.06
CA LYS A 334 1.99 -31.13 -2.48
C LYS A 334 1.35 -30.09 -3.41
N PRO A 335 0.01 -29.85 -3.31
CA PRO A 335 -0.62 -28.77 -4.05
C PRO A 335 0.08 -27.45 -3.77
N GLU A 336 0.32 -26.66 -4.82
CA GLU A 336 0.81 -25.30 -4.68
C GLU A 336 -0.25 -24.48 -3.94
N ILE A 337 0.17 -23.80 -2.88
CA ILE A 337 -0.67 -22.81 -2.19
C ILE A 337 -0.24 -21.46 -2.76
N GLU A 338 -1.20 -20.69 -3.24
CA GLU A 338 -0.95 -19.32 -3.65
C GLU A 338 -1.20 -18.38 -2.48
N LEU A 339 -0.24 -17.48 -2.24
CA LEU A 339 -0.38 -16.37 -1.32
C LEU A 339 -0.20 -15.05 -2.08
N LYS A 340 -0.91 -14.01 -1.67
CA LYS A 340 -0.55 -12.64 -2.06
C LYS A 340 0.59 -12.12 -1.19
N LYS A 341 1.42 -11.18 -1.68
CA LYS A 341 2.48 -10.57 -0.85
C LYS A 341 1.90 -9.90 0.39
N SER A 342 0.70 -9.33 0.26
CA SER A 342 -0.08 -8.75 1.36
C SER A 342 -0.43 -9.70 2.50
N GLN A 343 -0.45 -11.01 2.23
CA GLN A 343 -0.71 -12.04 3.24
C GLN A 343 0.55 -12.45 4.00
N VAL A 344 1.74 -12.02 3.56
CA VAL A 344 3.02 -12.26 4.23
C VAL A 344 3.50 -10.96 4.86
N ARG A 345 3.26 -10.77 6.15
CA ARG A 345 3.47 -9.51 6.89
C ARG A 345 4.89 -8.97 6.78
N SER A 346 5.90 -9.84 6.81
CA SER A 346 7.30 -9.43 6.70
C SER A 346 7.67 -8.89 5.32
N TYR A 347 6.93 -9.25 4.26
CA TYR A 347 7.25 -8.86 2.89
C TYR A 347 7.33 -7.33 2.75
N GLY A 348 6.29 -6.61 3.20
CA GLY A 348 6.28 -5.14 3.19
C GLY A 348 7.35 -4.53 4.09
N TYR A 349 7.70 -5.17 5.20
CA TYR A 349 8.78 -4.69 6.09
C TYR A 349 10.16 -4.84 5.44
N ILE A 350 10.37 -5.91 4.68
CA ILE A 350 11.59 -6.14 3.89
C ILE A 350 11.66 -5.11 2.75
N GLU A 351 10.56 -4.86 2.03
CA GLU A 351 10.50 -3.82 1.00
C GLU A 351 10.89 -2.44 1.57
N ASP A 352 10.24 -2.00 2.65
CA ASP A 352 10.56 -0.73 3.28
C ASP A 352 12.02 -0.62 3.71
N ALA A 353 12.61 -1.72 4.21
CA ALA A 353 13.99 -1.75 4.65
C ALA A 353 14.98 -1.66 3.47
N VAL A 354 14.70 -2.36 2.36
CA VAL A 354 15.51 -2.29 1.13
C VAL A 354 15.43 -0.89 0.52
N GLU A 355 14.24 -0.30 0.41
CA GLU A 355 14.06 1.05 -0.12
C GLU A 355 14.86 2.06 0.72
N GLN A 356 14.74 1.95 2.05
CA GLN A 356 15.50 2.80 2.97
C GLN A 356 17.01 2.62 2.84
N TYR A 357 17.48 1.38 2.67
CA TYR A 357 18.91 1.10 2.45
C TYR A 357 19.40 1.77 1.17
N LEU A 358 18.73 1.55 0.04
CA LEU A 358 19.08 2.14 -1.25
C LEU A 358 19.10 3.68 -1.18
N ARG A 359 18.08 4.28 -0.57
CA ARG A 359 17.94 5.74 -0.47
C ARG A 359 18.98 6.38 0.46
N LYS A 360 19.23 5.78 1.62
CA LYS A 360 20.10 6.36 2.68
C LYS A 360 21.57 6.02 2.49
N GLN A 361 21.89 4.77 2.15
CA GLN A 361 23.27 4.28 2.05
C GLN A 361 23.87 4.50 0.67
N ARG A 362 23.03 4.55 -0.39
CA ARG A 362 23.46 4.75 -1.78
C ARG A 362 24.61 3.80 -2.16
N PRO A 363 24.39 2.47 -2.10
CA PRO A 363 25.43 1.49 -2.37
C PRO A 363 26.03 1.68 -3.78
N SER A 364 27.29 1.32 -3.90
CA SER A 364 28.02 1.25 -5.17
C SER A 364 27.41 0.23 -6.13
N LYS A 365 27.79 0.30 -7.42
CA LYS A 365 27.32 -0.66 -8.43
C LYS A 365 27.78 -2.08 -8.11
N GLU A 366 29.00 -2.22 -7.61
CA GLU A 366 29.59 -3.49 -7.22
C GLU A 366 28.77 -4.13 -6.10
N GLU A 367 28.44 -3.37 -5.05
CA GLU A 367 27.59 -3.83 -3.95
C GLU A 367 26.18 -4.22 -4.41
N ILE A 368 25.58 -3.43 -5.30
CA ILE A 368 24.29 -3.75 -5.91
C ILE A 368 24.37 -5.07 -6.68
N ASN A 369 25.39 -5.24 -7.53
CA ASN A 369 25.55 -6.42 -8.38
C ASN A 369 25.71 -7.71 -7.56
N GLN A 370 26.37 -7.67 -6.41
CA GLN A 370 26.50 -8.86 -5.55
C GLN A 370 25.15 -9.38 -5.08
N ILE A 371 24.22 -8.48 -4.74
CA ILE A 371 22.89 -8.87 -4.29
C ILE A 371 22.04 -9.33 -5.49
N LEU A 372 22.10 -8.60 -6.61
CA LEU A 372 21.36 -8.96 -7.84
C LEU A 372 21.76 -10.34 -8.37
N ALA A 373 23.04 -10.73 -8.24
CA ALA A 373 23.53 -12.04 -8.67
C ALA A 373 22.87 -13.22 -7.95
N MET A 374 22.16 -12.99 -6.84
CA MET A 374 21.40 -14.03 -6.14
C MET A 374 19.92 -14.08 -6.51
N SER A 375 19.39 -13.08 -7.22
CA SER A 375 17.98 -12.99 -7.60
C SER A 375 17.68 -13.85 -8.84
N ALA A 376 16.74 -14.77 -8.69
CA ALA A 376 16.23 -15.57 -9.80
C ALA A 376 15.49 -14.68 -10.82
N LYS A 377 14.73 -13.68 -10.35
CA LYS A 377 14.03 -12.72 -11.23
C LYS A 377 15.01 -11.91 -12.06
N PHE A 378 16.10 -11.46 -11.46
CA PHE A 378 17.16 -10.74 -12.17
C PHE A 378 17.78 -11.60 -13.27
N HIS A 379 18.13 -12.85 -12.97
CA HIS A 379 18.68 -13.78 -13.97
C HIS A 379 17.72 -14.02 -15.13
N ALA A 380 16.44 -14.29 -14.84
CA ALA A 380 15.42 -14.51 -15.86
C ALA A 380 15.24 -13.28 -16.78
N ILE A 381 15.23 -12.07 -16.21
CA ILE A 381 15.17 -10.82 -16.99
C ILE A 381 16.44 -10.61 -17.80
N SER A 382 17.61 -10.87 -17.21
CA SER A 382 18.89 -10.73 -17.90
C SER A 382 18.98 -11.63 -19.12
N GLU A 383 18.57 -12.88 -18.97
CA GLU A 383 18.50 -13.85 -20.07
C GLU A 383 17.51 -13.41 -21.15
N ALA A 384 16.29 -12.98 -20.77
CA ALA A 384 15.29 -12.51 -21.72
C ALA A 384 15.78 -11.29 -22.53
N ILE A 385 16.43 -10.32 -21.87
CA ILE A 385 17.00 -9.14 -22.53
C ILE A 385 18.16 -9.52 -23.44
N GLN A 386 19.04 -10.44 -23.02
CA GLN A 386 20.13 -10.95 -23.86
C GLN A 386 19.60 -11.65 -25.12
N ASN A 387 18.42 -12.27 -25.02
CA ASN A 387 17.69 -12.88 -26.14
C ASN A 387 16.81 -11.88 -26.94
N GLY A 388 16.91 -10.58 -26.67
CA GLY A 388 16.29 -9.51 -27.46
C GLY A 388 14.93 -9.03 -26.96
N ALA A 389 14.46 -9.49 -25.80
CA ALA A 389 13.23 -8.96 -25.21
C ALA A 389 13.43 -7.51 -24.70
N LYS A 390 12.34 -6.75 -24.70
CA LYS A 390 12.28 -5.41 -24.08
C LYS A 390 11.66 -5.51 -22.70
N ILE A 391 12.22 -4.77 -21.74
CA ILE A 391 11.77 -4.83 -20.34
C ILE A 391 10.30 -4.45 -20.17
N GLU A 392 9.79 -3.49 -20.93
CA GLU A 392 8.38 -3.07 -20.86
C GLU A 392 7.38 -4.18 -21.23
N ASN A 393 7.85 -5.20 -21.97
CA ASN A 393 7.06 -6.35 -22.40
C ASN A 393 7.24 -7.56 -21.48
N LEU A 394 8.18 -7.51 -20.53
CA LEU A 394 8.39 -8.58 -19.57
C LEU A 394 7.43 -8.40 -18.40
N ARG A 395 6.73 -9.48 -18.08
CA ARG A 395 5.98 -9.63 -16.84
C ARG A 395 6.47 -10.88 -16.17
N LEU A 396 7.07 -10.73 -15.00
CA LEU A 396 7.46 -11.90 -14.22
C LEU A 396 6.22 -12.51 -13.56
N SER A 397 6.23 -13.84 -13.54
CA SER A 397 5.21 -14.64 -12.89
C SER A 397 5.49 -14.71 -11.39
N GLN A 398 4.93 -15.74 -10.74
CA GLN A 398 4.99 -15.95 -9.30
C GLN A 398 6.40 -16.09 -8.75
N LEU A 399 6.61 -15.65 -7.51
CA LEU A 399 7.83 -15.94 -6.76
C LEU A 399 7.66 -17.26 -5.99
N VAL A 400 8.45 -18.26 -6.38
CA VAL A 400 8.51 -19.55 -5.68
C VAL A 400 9.62 -19.49 -4.63
N TYR A 401 9.32 -19.91 -3.41
CA TYR A 401 10.30 -19.94 -2.32
C TYR A 401 10.12 -21.18 -1.46
N PHE A 402 11.22 -21.71 -0.93
CA PHE A 402 11.21 -22.95 -0.16
C PHE A 402 11.05 -22.65 1.33
N VAL A 403 10.12 -23.37 1.96
CA VAL A 403 9.80 -23.22 3.38
C VAL A 403 9.77 -24.58 4.06
N ASN A 404 9.85 -24.60 5.39
CA ASN A 404 9.71 -25.83 6.16
C ASN A 404 8.26 -26.08 6.60
N GLU A 405 7.98 -27.24 7.18
CA GLU A 405 6.62 -27.62 7.62
C GLU A 405 6.07 -26.76 8.77
N LYS A 406 6.93 -26.00 9.45
CA LYS A 406 6.56 -25.11 10.56
C LYS A 406 6.40 -23.64 10.10
N TYR A 407 6.48 -23.39 8.79
CA TYR A 407 6.36 -22.04 8.24
C TYR A 407 4.99 -21.45 8.51
N ILE A 408 4.98 -20.20 8.97
CA ILE A 408 3.77 -19.41 9.17
C ILE A 408 3.98 -18.08 8.43
N PRO A 409 3.20 -17.79 7.38
CA PRO A 409 3.14 -16.46 6.79
C PRO A 409 2.34 -15.55 7.74
N TRP A 410 3.05 -14.88 8.65
CA TRP A 410 2.48 -13.99 9.67
C TRP A 410 1.85 -12.73 9.08
#